data_AF-A0AAJ6MKY1-F1
#
_entry.id   AF-A0AAJ6MKY1-F1
#
_cell.length_a   1.000
_cell.length_b   1.000
_cell.length_c   1.000
_cell.angle_alpha   90.00
_cell.angle_beta   90.00
_cell.angle_gamma   90.00
#
_symmetry.space_group_name_H-M   'P 1'
#
loop_
_entity.id
_entity.type
_entity.pdbx_description
1 polymer ?
#
loop_
_entity_poly.entity_id
_entity_poly.type
_entity_poly.pdbx_seq_one_letter_code
_entity_poly.pdbx_strand_id
1 'polypeptide(L)'
;MTAYYNEIDAYAAGWLRNLINERLIADGEVDTRSIVDVRPADLAGFDPCHFFAGIGGWSLALRGARWPDARPVWTGSCPCQPFSLIGKQAG
;
A
#
# COMPACT_ATOMS: atom_id res chain seq x y z
N MET A 1 3.82 0.67 -16.54
CA MET A 1 4.46 0.81 -15.22
C MET A 1 3.42 0.49 -14.19
N THR A 2 3.70 -0.48 -13.34
CA THR A 2 2.75 -1.11 -12.41
C THR A 2 3.12 -0.71 -10.98
N ALA A 3 2.10 -0.47 -10.15
CA ALA A 3 2.26 -0.27 -8.72
C ALA A 3 2.42 -1.61 -7.99
N TYR A 4 3.24 -1.62 -6.95
CA TYR A 4 3.32 -2.72 -6.00
C TYR A 4 2.57 -2.31 -4.73
N TYR A 5 1.63 -3.14 -4.28
CA TYR A 5 0.91 -2.96 -3.02
C TYR A 5 1.20 -4.14 -2.11
N ASN A 6 1.78 -3.90 -0.93
CA ASN A 6 1.90 -4.90 0.12
C ASN A 6 0.82 -4.67 1.18
N GLU A 7 -0.04 -5.66 1.38
CA GLU A 7 -1.08 -5.67 2.42
C GLU A 7 -1.41 -7.10 2.86
N ILE A 8 -1.10 -7.41 4.13
CA ILE A 8 -1.26 -8.75 4.70
C ILE A 8 -2.71 -9.03 5.12
N ASP A 9 -3.49 -8.00 5.46
CA ASP A 9 -4.90 -8.17 5.81
C ASP A 9 -5.72 -8.55 4.57
N ALA A 10 -6.38 -9.72 4.63
CA ALA A 10 -7.08 -10.28 3.48
C ALA A 10 -8.23 -9.39 3.00
N TYR A 11 -8.93 -8.71 3.92
CA TYR A 11 -10.02 -7.82 3.58
C TYR A 11 -9.51 -6.57 2.85
N ALA A 12 -8.51 -5.90 3.41
CA ALA A 12 -7.88 -4.73 2.81
C ALA A 12 -7.23 -5.06 1.46
N ALA A 13 -6.56 -6.22 1.35
CA ALA A 13 -6.02 -6.69 0.09
C ALA A 13 -7.12 -6.94 -0.97
N GLY A 14 -8.26 -7.52 -0.58
CA GLY A 14 -9.43 -7.66 -1.46
C GLY A 14 -9.99 -6.31 -1.90
N TRP A 15 -10.06 -5.34 -0.97
CA TRP A 15 -10.48 -3.98 -1.25
C TRP A 15 -9.57 -3.29 -2.28
N LEU A 16 -8.25 -3.40 -2.13
CA LEU A 16 -7.28 -2.87 -3.09
C LEU A 16 -7.50 -3.44 -4.50
N ARG A 17 -7.70 -4.76 -4.62
CA ARG A 17 -7.99 -5.39 -5.92
C ARG A 17 -9.26 -4.84 -6.55
N ASN A 18 -10.32 -4.62 -5.77
CA ASN A 18 -11.54 -4.00 -6.28
C ASN A 18 -11.29 -2.57 -6.76
N LEU A 19 -10.54 -1.76 -6.01
CA LEU A 19 -10.19 -0.40 -6.43
C LEU A 19 -9.34 -0.36 -7.70
N ILE A 20 -8.41 -1.32 -7.87
CA ILE A 20 -7.61 -1.48 -9.10
C ILE A 20 -8.51 -1.84 -10.28
N ASN A 21 -9.42 -2.81 -10.11
CA ASN A 21 -10.37 -3.23 -11.15
C ASN A 21 -11.27 -2.07 -11.61
N GLU A 22 -11.75 -1.25 -10.66
CA GLU A 22 -12.54 -0.04 -10.94
C GLU A 22 -11.67 1.16 -11.37
N ARG A 23 -10.34 0.97 -11.48
CA ARG A 23 -9.35 1.98 -11.87
C ARG A 23 -9.34 3.23 -10.97
N LEU A 24 -9.81 3.10 -9.73
CA LEU A 24 -9.87 4.17 -8.73
C LEU A 24 -8.50 4.46 -8.12
N ILE A 25 -7.60 3.49 -8.11
CA ILE A 25 -6.17 3.64 -7.73
C ILE A 25 -5.24 3.16 -8.86
N ALA A 26 -3.94 3.42 -8.72
CA ALA A 26 -2.93 3.02 -9.71
C ALA A 26 -2.97 1.51 -9.98
N ASP A 27 -2.91 1.13 -11.27
CA ASP A 27 -2.89 -0.27 -11.69
C ASP A 27 -1.64 -0.98 -11.14
N GLY A 28 -1.78 -2.23 -10.71
CA GLY A 28 -0.71 -2.89 -9.97
C GLY A 28 -1.04 -4.25 -9.37
N GLU A 29 -0.05 -4.79 -8.65
CA GLU A 29 -0.12 -6.08 -7.98
C GLU A 29 -0.32 -5.92 -6.47
N VAL A 30 -1.19 -6.77 -5.89
CA VAL A 30 -1.43 -6.82 -4.44
C VAL A 30 -0.80 -8.09 -3.87
N ASP A 31 0.32 -7.90 -3.17
CA ASP A 31 1.06 -8.91 -2.45
C ASP A 31 0.56 -9.00 -0.99
N THR A 32 0.11 -10.20 -0.60
CA THR A 32 -0.45 -10.48 0.72
C THR A 32 0.51 -11.18 1.67
N ARG A 33 1.80 -11.29 1.30
CA ARG A 33 2.85 -11.76 2.21
C ARG A 33 3.11 -10.73 3.29
N SER A 34 3.64 -11.19 4.41
CA SER A 34 4.18 -10.27 5.40
C SER A 34 5.33 -9.46 4.78
N ILE A 35 5.42 -8.17 5.13
CA ILE A 35 6.50 -7.29 4.68
C ILE A 35 7.90 -7.86 4.97
N VAL A 36 8.03 -8.66 6.03
CA VAL A 36 9.31 -9.28 6.42
C VAL A 36 9.78 -10.35 5.43
N ASP A 37 8.86 -10.87 4.61
CA ASP A 37 9.13 -11.87 3.58
C ASP A 37 9.34 -11.24 2.20
N VAL A 38 9.06 -9.94 2.05
CA VAL A 38 9.23 -9.19 0.79
C VAL A 38 10.70 -8.87 0.59
N ARG A 39 11.24 -9.24 -0.57
CA ARG A 39 12.66 -9.04 -0.91
C ARG A 39 12.84 -7.90 -1.90
N PRO A 40 14.01 -7.25 -1.95
CA PRO A 40 14.29 -6.22 -2.96
C PRO A 40 14.09 -6.69 -4.41
N ALA A 41 14.38 -7.97 -4.68
CA ALA A 41 14.17 -8.57 -6.00
C ALA A 41 12.68 -8.66 -6.39
N ASP A 42 11.78 -8.76 -5.41
CA ASP A 42 10.33 -8.81 -5.65
C ASP A 42 9.78 -7.44 -6.08
N LEU A 43 10.51 -6.36 -5.78
CA LEU A 43 10.14 -4.98 -6.11
C LEU A 43 10.68 -4.53 -7.48
N ALA A 44 11.50 -5.37 -8.13
CA ALA A 44 12.10 -5.03 -9.41
C ALA A 44 11.02 -4.91 -10.49
N GLY A 45 10.99 -3.77 -11.21
CA GLY A 45 10.02 -3.51 -12.28
C GLY A 45 8.75 -2.76 -11.84
N PHE A 46 8.61 -2.45 -10.55
CA PHE A 46 7.57 -1.57 -10.03
C PHE A 46 8.14 -0.17 -9.77
N ASP A 47 7.36 0.89 -10.05
CA ASP A 47 7.80 2.27 -9.81
C ASP A 47 7.15 2.89 -8.58
N PRO A 48 5.82 2.83 -8.42
CA PRO A 48 5.19 3.08 -7.14
C PRO A 48 5.25 1.82 -6.28
N CYS A 49 5.71 1.95 -5.03
CA CYS A 49 5.62 0.90 -4.03
C CYS A 49 4.85 1.42 -2.81
N HIS A 50 3.75 0.76 -2.46
CA HIS A 50 2.89 1.08 -1.33
C HIS A 50 2.92 -0.06 -0.30
N PHE A 51 3.64 0.16 0.80
CA PHE A 51 3.75 -0.81 1.89
C PHE A 51 2.73 -0.52 2.99
N PHE A 52 2.15 -1.58 3.57
CA PHE A 52 1.04 -1.45 4.52
C PHE A 52 -0.09 -0.61 3.90
N ALA A 53 -0.49 -1.01 2.69
CA ALA A 53 -1.31 -0.20 1.81
C ALA A 53 -2.73 0.04 2.33
N GLY A 54 -3.22 -0.81 3.25
CA GLY A 54 -4.56 -0.72 3.82
C GLY A 54 -5.60 -0.62 2.72
N ILE A 55 -6.44 0.41 2.79
CA ILE A 55 -7.52 0.64 1.82
C ILE A 55 -7.12 1.50 0.60
N GLY A 56 -5.80 1.71 0.36
CA GLY A 56 -5.30 2.40 -0.84
C GLY A 56 -5.20 3.93 -0.73
N GLY A 57 -5.16 4.47 0.50
CA GLY A 57 -5.16 5.92 0.75
C GLY A 57 -4.04 6.68 0.06
N TRP A 58 -2.80 6.13 0.04
CA TRP A 58 -1.65 6.78 -0.60
C TRP A 58 -1.80 6.91 -2.11
N SER A 59 -2.20 5.84 -2.78
CA SER A 59 -2.39 5.83 -4.24
C SER A 59 -3.46 6.84 -4.67
N LEU A 60 -4.57 6.90 -3.92
CA LEU A 60 -5.62 7.91 -4.13
C LEU A 60 -5.11 9.34 -3.88
N ALA A 61 -4.37 9.57 -2.79
CA ALA A 61 -3.86 10.89 -2.44
C ALA A 61 -2.84 11.42 -3.48
N LEU A 62 -1.95 10.55 -3.97
CA LEU A 62 -0.98 10.90 -5.00
C LEU A 62 -1.66 11.33 -6.30
N ARG A 63 -2.71 10.62 -6.74
CA ARG A 63 -3.54 11.02 -7.87
C ARG A 63 -4.21 12.37 -7.63
N GLY A 64 -4.76 12.59 -6.44
CA GLY A 64 -5.33 13.87 -6.03
C GLY A 64 -4.30 15.02 -6.09
N ALA A 65 -3.05 14.73 -5.75
CA ALA A 65 -1.92 15.65 -5.86
C ALA A 65 -1.37 15.81 -7.30
N ARG A 66 -1.98 15.13 -8.29
CA ARG A 66 -1.50 15.06 -9.68
C ARG A 66 -0.08 14.50 -9.80
N TRP A 67 0.31 13.62 -8.88
CA TRP A 67 1.52 12.83 -9.02
C TRP A 67 1.27 11.72 -10.06
N PRO A 68 2.03 11.65 -11.17
CA PRO A 68 1.78 10.65 -12.19
C PRO A 68 2.00 9.22 -11.67
N ASP A 69 1.13 8.28 -12.04
CA ASP A 69 1.24 6.86 -11.67
C ASP A 69 2.56 6.22 -12.14
N ALA A 70 3.18 6.75 -13.21
CA ALA A 70 4.48 6.29 -13.72
C ALA A 70 5.69 6.98 -13.04
N ARG A 71 5.47 7.90 -12.10
CA ARG A 71 6.56 8.59 -11.42
C ARG A 71 6.93 7.81 -10.15
N PRO A 72 8.19 7.35 -10.00
CA PRO A 72 8.61 6.52 -8.88
C PRO A 72 8.33 7.18 -7.53
N VAL A 73 7.74 6.43 -6.59
CA VAL A 73 7.45 6.87 -5.23
C VAL A 73 7.22 5.68 -4.31
N TRP A 74 7.80 5.72 -3.12
CA TRP A 74 7.60 4.68 -2.10
C TRP A 74 6.87 5.27 -0.91
N THR A 75 5.80 4.61 -0.47
CA THR A 75 5.00 5.03 0.70
C THR A 75 4.89 3.88 1.69
N GLY A 76 4.85 4.19 2.99
CA GLY A 76 4.66 3.17 4.03
C GLY A 76 3.80 3.71 5.16
N SER A 77 2.76 2.96 5.53
CA SER A 77 1.89 3.28 6.68
C SER A 77 2.00 2.19 7.75
N CYS A 78 3.21 2.00 8.28
CA CYS A 78 3.47 0.97 9.29
C CYS A 78 2.49 1.08 10.47
N PRO A 79 2.03 -0.06 11.04
CA PRO A 79 1.14 -0.04 12.18
C PRO A 79 1.75 0.75 13.34
N CYS A 80 0.93 1.60 13.96
CA CYS A 80 1.37 2.51 15.01
C CYS A 80 1.46 1.86 16.40
N GLN A 81 0.90 0.67 16.60
CA GLN A 81 1.09 -0.12 17.82
C GLN A 81 2.36 -0.97 17.64
N PRO A 82 3.41 -0.82 18.48
CA PRO A 82 3.42 -0.46 19.91
C PRO A 82 3.90 0.96 20.25
N PHE A 83 4.07 1.84 19.27
CA PHE A 83 4.68 3.18 19.44
C PHE A 83 3.69 4.28 19.85
N SER A 84 2.39 4.05 19.66
CA SER A 84 1.35 5.00 20.05
C SER A 84 1.08 4.94 21.56
N LEU A 85 1.28 6.06 22.26
CA LEU A 85 0.92 6.24 23.68
C LEU A 85 -0.61 6.23 23.92
N ILE A 86 -1.42 6.33 22.86
CA ILE A 86 -2.89 6.51 22.93
C ILE A 86 -3.64 5.17 23.05
N GLY A 87 -2.96 4.02 22.92
CA GLY A 87 -3.58 2.68 22.93
C GLY A 87 -3.71 1.98 24.29
N LYS A 88 -3.35 2.61 25.42
CA LYS A 88 -3.24 1.91 26.71
C LYS A 88 -4.55 1.46 27.38
N GLN A 89 -5.73 1.74 26.80
CA GLN A 89 -7.03 1.36 27.39
C GLN A 89 -7.10 1.59 28.92
N ALA A 90 -6.50 2.67 29.43
CA ALA A 90 -6.48 3.00 30.86
C ALA A 90 -7.76 3.74 31.28
N GLY A 91 -8.91 3.32 30.72
CA GLY A 91 -10.22 3.79 31.14
C GLY A 91 -10.60 3.26 32.51
#